data_AF-A0A963V9G9-F1
#
_entry.id   AF-A0A963V9G9-F1
#
_cell.length_a   1.000
_cell.length_b   1.000
_cell.length_c   1.000
_cell.angle_alpha   90.00
_cell.angle_beta   90.00
_cell.angle_gamma   90.00
#
_symmetry.space_group_name_H-M   'P 1'
#
loop_
_entity.id
_entity.type
_entity.pdbx_description
1 polymer ?
#
loop_
_entity_poly.entity_id
_entity_poly.type
_entity_poly.pdbx_seq_one_letter_code
_entity_poly.pdbx_strand_id
1 'polypeptide(L)'
;MKLTSKLRMALMASAAFATAAPAFAAGCDKVIFSDVGWTDITATTAATTLVLEALGYETETKILSVPVTYTGLAQGDVDVFLGNWMPTM
;
A
#
# COMPACT_ATOMS: atom_id res chain seq x y z
N MET A 1 16.40 9.61 -46.17
CA MET A 1 17.28 9.74 -44.97
C MET A 1 16.68 10.54 -43.80
N LYS A 2 15.81 11.55 -44.03
CA LYS A 2 15.19 12.32 -42.93
C LYS A 2 14.06 11.59 -42.19
N LEU A 3 13.33 10.70 -42.88
CA LEU A 3 12.19 9.97 -42.32
C LEU A 3 12.62 8.89 -41.30
N THR A 4 13.75 8.24 -41.56
CA THR A 4 14.34 7.21 -40.68
C THR A 4 14.92 7.79 -39.38
N SER A 5 15.37 9.05 -39.40
CA SER A 5 15.86 9.75 -38.20
C SER A 5 14.71 10.14 -37.25
N LYS A 6 13.57 10.61 -37.78
CA LYS A 6 12.37 10.93 -36.97
C LYS A 6 11.79 9.69 -36.29
N LEU A 7 11.78 8.55 -36.99
CA LEU A 7 11.28 7.29 -36.45
C LEU A 7 12.14 6.74 -35.30
N ARG A 8 13.48 6.89 -35.41
CA ARG A 8 14.41 6.52 -34.33
C ARG A 8 14.26 7.41 -33.09
N MET A 9 14.05 8.70 -33.28
CA MET A 9 13.87 9.65 -32.18
C MET A 9 12.52 9.44 -31.46
N ALA A 10 11.46 9.12 -32.20
CA ALA A 10 10.18 8.72 -31.62
C ALA A 10 10.29 7.43 -30.80
N LEU A 11 11.04 6.43 -31.30
CA LEU A 11 11.22 5.14 -30.62
C LEU A 11 12.06 5.27 -29.33
N MET A 12 13.09 6.13 -29.31
CA MET A 12 13.86 6.44 -28.11
C MET A 12 13.03 7.21 -27.07
N ALA A 13 12.16 8.13 -27.50
CA ALA A 13 11.28 8.86 -26.60
C ALA A 13 10.24 7.94 -25.92
N SER A 14 9.72 6.93 -26.63
CA SER A 14 8.81 5.93 -26.03
C SER A 14 9.50 4.98 -25.04
N ALA A 15 10.78 4.66 -25.24
CA ALA A 15 11.52 3.79 -24.32
C ALA A 15 11.81 4.46 -22.97
N ALA A 16 11.96 5.79 -22.93
CA ALA A 16 12.21 6.54 -21.70
C ALA A 16 10.97 6.63 -20.78
N PHE A 17 9.75 6.47 -21.32
CA PHE A 17 8.52 6.46 -20.53
C PHE A 17 8.18 5.08 -19.94
N ALA A 18 8.72 4.00 -20.52
CA ALA A 18 8.43 2.64 -20.08
C ALA A 18 9.09 2.28 -18.74
N THR A 19 10.13 3.02 -18.30
CA THR A 19 10.84 2.76 -17.04
C THR A 19 10.33 3.60 -15.87
N ALA A 20 9.33 4.45 -16.09
CA ALA A 20 8.72 5.29 -15.05
C ALA A 20 7.45 4.67 -14.43
N ALA A 21 7.08 3.44 -14.83
CA ALA A 21 6.02 2.72 -14.15
C ALA A 21 6.49 2.45 -12.70
N PRO A 22 5.69 2.80 -11.68
CA PRO A 22 5.98 2.37 -10.32
C PRO A 22 6.15 0.85 -10.35
N ALA A 23 7.29 0.40 -9.86
CA ALA A 23 7.56 -1.03 -9.67
C ALA A 23 6.68 -1.51 -8.51
N PHE A 24 5.38 -1.66 -8.76
CA PHE A 24 4.50 -2.39 -7.85
C PHE A 24 5.02 -3.82 -7.81
N ALA A 25 5.53 -4.24 -6.65
CA ALA A 25 5.86 -5.63 -6.42
C ALA A 25 4.56 -6.43 -6.56
N ALA A 26 4.58 -7.48 -7.39
CA ALA A 26 3.42 -8.32 -7.60
C ALA A 26 2.91 -8.87 -6.25
N GLY A 27 1.65 -8.57 -5.90
CA GLY A 27 1.02 -9.01 -4.66
C GLY A 27 1.01 -8.00 -3.50
N CYS A 28 1.52 -6.77 -3.68
CA CYS A 28 1.42 -5.70 -2.68
C CYS A 28 0.19 -4.80 -2.89
N ASP A 29 -0.76 -5.23 -3.71
CA ASP A 29 -1.88 -4.39 -4.12
C ASP A 29 -2.91 -4.23 -3.00
N LYS A 30 -2.91 -5.11 -1.99
CA LYS A 30 -3.84 -5.09 -0.86
C LYS A 30 -3.12 -4.99 0.48
N VAL A 31 -3.55 -4.06 1.33
CA VAL A 31 -3.04 -3.87 2.69
C VAL A 31 -4.08 -4.30 3.73
N ILE A 32 -3.72 -5.23 4.61
CA ILE A 32 -4.57 -5.73 5.69
C ILE A 32 -4.23 -5.02 7.01
N PHE A 33 -5.16 -4.22 7.50
CA PHE A 33 -5.09 -3.52 8.77
C PHE A 33 -5.74 -4.32 9.91
N SER A 34 -5.22 -4.12 11.12
CA SER A 34 -5.94 -4.45 12.35
C SER A 34 -6.47 -3.18 13.03
N ASP A 35 -7.75 -3.20 13.38
CA ASP A 35 -8.41 -2.23 14.25
C ASP A 35 -8.91 -2.94 15.52
N VAL A 36 -8.67 -2.37 16.69
CA VAL A 36 -9.08 -2.94 17.98
C VAL A 36 -10.46 -2.43 18.45
N GLY A 37 -11.09 -1.56 17.67
CA GLY A 37 -12.44 -1.03 17.89
C GLY A 37 -12.48 0.23 18.77
N TRP A 38 -11.34 0.82 19.09
CA TRP A 38 -11.29 2.13 19.77
C TRP A 38 -11.42 3.26 18.76
N THR A 39 -12.13 4.33 19.13
CA THR A 39 -12.46 5.42 18.21
C THR A 39 -11.23 6.07 17.56
N ASP A 40 -10.13 6.22 18.30
CA ASP A 40 -8.86 6.75 17.81
C ASP A 40 -8.21 5.83 16.76
N ILE A 41 -8.26 4.51 16.99
CA ILE A 41 -7.67 3.52 16.07
C ILE A 41 -8.52 3.37 14.81
N THR A 42 -9.84 3.37 14.94
CA THR A 42 -10.74 3.40 13.78
C THR A 42 -10.53 4.65 12.94
N ALA A 43 -10.39 5.83 13.57
CA ALA A 43 -10.19 7.08 12.84
C ALA A 43 -8.84 7.14 12.10
N THR A 44 -7.75 6.73 12.74
CA THR A 44 -6.41 6.71 12.12
C THR A 44 -6.30 5.66 11.02
N THR A 45 -6.94 4.50 11.20
CA THR A 45 -7.02 3.46 10.18
C THR A 45 -7.81 3.95 8.97
N ALA A 46 -9.02 4.50 9.17
CA ALA A 46 -9.83 5.05 8.09
C ALA A 46 -9.15 6.20 7.32
N ALA A 47 -8.44 7.08 8.02
CA ALA A 47 -7.66 8.14 7.36
C ALA A 47 -6.53 7.57 6.49
N THR A 48 -5.87 6.51 6.97
CA THR A 48 -4.77 5.86 6.24
C THR A 48 -5.29 5.06 5.05
N THR A 49 -6.40 4.33 5.20
CA THR A 49 -7.00 3.58 4.10
C THR A 49 -7.44 4.51 2.97
N LEU A 50 -8.04 5.67 3.30
CA LEU A 50 -8.41 6.68 2.30
C LEU A 50 -7.20 7.15 1.46
N VAL A 51 -6.04 7.35 2.10
CA VAL A 51 -4.81 7.75 1.40
C VAL A 51 -4.29 6.61 0.52
N LEU A 52 -4.28 5.38 1.04
CA LEU A 52 -3.82 4.21 0.28
C LEU A 52 -4.71 3.91 -0.93
N GLU A 53 -6.02 4.01 -0.77
CA GLU A 53 -7.00 3.87 -1.87
C GLU A 53 -6.78 4.93 -2.95
N ALA A 54 -6.50 6.18 -2.55
CA ALA A 54 -6.15 7.25 -3.50
C ALA A 54 -4.84 7.00 -4.25
N LEU A 55 -3.92 6.22 -3.67
CA LEU A 55 -2.67 5.78 -4.30
C LEU A 55 -2.84 4.52 -5.16
N GLY A 56 -4.03 3.92 -5.19
CA GLY A 56 -4.37 2.74 -5.99
C GLY A 56 -4.24 1.40 -5.29
N TYR A 57 -4.10 1.38 -3.96
CA TYR A 57 -4.11 0.15 -3.17
C TYR A 57 -5.54 -0.26 -2.77
N GLU A 58 -5.78 -1.55 -2.67
CA GLU A 58 -6.90 -2.12 -1.94
C GLU A 58 -6.59 -2.15 -0.43
N THR A 59 -7.61 -2.02 0.40
CA THR A 59 -7.45 -2.15 1.86
C THR A 59 -8.51 -3.08 2.44
N GLU A 60 -8.14 -3.80 3.50
CA GLU A 60 -9.06 -4.58 4.33
C GLU A 60 -8.77 -4.25 5.79
N THR A 61 -9.81 -4.01 6.59
CA THR A 61 -9.66 -3.80 8.04
C THR A 61 -10.31 -4.95 8.79
N LYS A 62 -9.55 -5.61 9.66
CA LYS A 62 -10.02 -6.68 10.55
C LYS A 62 -10.19 -6.12 11.97
N ILE A 63 -11.35 -6.38 12.59
CA ILE A 63 -11.56 -6.05 14.00
C ILE A 63 -10.99 -7.18 14.86
N LEU A 64 -9.90 -6.92 15.58
CA LEU A 64 -9.14 -7.92 16.34
C LEU A 64 -8.82 -7.40 17.75
N SER A 65 -8.62 -8.29 18.73
CA SER A 65 -8.05 -7.89 20.02
C SER A 65 -6.53 -7.72 19.91
N VAL A 66 -5.92 -6.93 20.80
CA VAL A 66 -4.46 -6.65 20.79
C VAL A 66 -3.60 -7.93 20.71
N PRO A 67 -3.84 -9.01 21.50
CA PRO A 67 -3.04 -10.23 21.38
C PRO A 67 -3.20 -10.92 20.02
N VAL A 68 -4.39 -10.87 19.42
CA VAL A 68 -4.67 -11.45 18.10
C VAL A 68 -4.03 -10.62 17.01
N THR A 69 -4.02 -9.29 17.14
CA THR A 69 -3.28 -8.38 16.24
C THR A 69 -1.80 -8.75 16.16
N TYR A 70 -1.11 -8.92 17.30
CA TYR A 70 0.31 -9.30 17.31
C TYR A 70 0.55 -10.72 16.77
N THR A 71 -0.37 -11.65 17.04
CA THR A 71 -0.31 -12.99 16.43
C THR A 71 -0.45 -12.90 14.91
N GLY A 72 -1.39 -12.11 14.42
CA GLY A 72 -1.62 -11.89 12.99
C GLY A 72 -0.43 -11.24 12.29
N LEU A 73 0.18 -10.22 12.91
CA LEU A 73 1.42 -9.61 12.41
C LEU A 73 2.56 -10.63 12.33
N ALA A 74 2.72 -11.48 13.36
CA ALA A 74 3.75 -12.51 13.39
C ALA A 74 3.54 -13.61 12.33
N GLN A 75 2.28 -13.88 11.97
CA GLN A 75 1.90 -14.91 10.99
C GLN A 75 1.77 -14.38 9.56
N GLY A 76 1.75 -13.05 9.36
CA GLY A 76 1.52 -12.41 8.07
C GLY A 76 0.04 -12.32 7.66
N ASP A 77 -0.88 -12.51 8.61
CA ASP A 77 -2.34 -12.35 8.38
C ASP A 77 -2.80 -10.89 8.47
N VAL A 78 -1.94 -10.01 9.02
CA VAL A 78 -2.09 -8.56 9.16
C VAL A 78 -0.78 -7.92 8.72
N ASP A 79 -0.86 -6.85 7.94
CA ASP A 79 0.30 -6.10 7.47
C ASP A 79 0.61 -4.90 8.38
N VAL A 80 -0.43 -4.20 8.85
CA VAL A 80 -0.29 -2.92 9.56
C VAL A 80 -1.19 -2.86 10.79
N PHE A 81 -0.63 -2.37 11.90
CA PHE A 81 -1.37 -1.97 13.09
C PHE A 81 -0.95 -0.56 13.50
N LEU A 82 -1.90 0.37 13.55
CA LEU A 82 -1.65 1.78 13.89
C LEU A 82 -1.85 2.11 15.37
N GLY A 83 -2.24 1.12 16.19
CA GLY A 83 -2.63 1.31 17.58
C GLY A 83 -1.62 0.86 18.64
N ASN A 84 -0.32 0.83 18.32
CA ASN A 84 0.70 0.46 19.29
C ASN A 84 0.94 1.59 20.32
N TRP A 85 0.25 1.52 21.45
CA TRP A 85 0.30 2.51 22.53
C TRP A 85 1.32 2.14 23.62
N MET A 86 2.51 2.76 23.56
CA MET A 86 3.57 2.61 24.56
C MET A 86 3.39 3.57 25.75
N PRO A 87 3.74 3.18 27.00
CA PRO A 87 4.47 1.97 27.39
C PRO A 87 3.56 0.78 27.81
N THR A 88 2.24 0.93 27.69
CA THR A 88 1.27 -0.02 28.25
C THR A 88 1.06 -1.28 27.41
N MET A 89 1.53 -1.29 26.17
CA MET A 89 1.51 -2.43 25.25
C MET A 89 2.87 -3.10 25.13
#